data_AF-A0A5B8NUH1-F1
#
_entry.id   AF-A0A5B8NUH1-F1
#
_cell.length_a   1.000
_cell.length_b   1.000
_cell.length_c   1.000
_cell.angle_alpha   90.00
_cell.angle_beta   90.00
_cell.angle_gamma   90.00
#
_symmetry.space_group_name_H-M   'P 1'
#
loop_
_entity.id
_entity.type
_entity.pdbx_description
1 polymer ?
#
loop_
_entity_poly.entity_id
_entity_poly.type
_entity_poly.pdbx_seq_one_letter_code
_entity_poly.pdbx_strand_id
1 'polypeptide(L)'
;MGSVHYLLIIPSSPALIRELAPAHQPSRQLQEKITETIHELCSAYVEHIELVFPKNNSDYTKLTGSFQAWGASSVNVAAGNYLPELVARYLIGVTYQHRICTVTEHLSYESYGKAQNVLTIVLADGSAGLNAQAPLSDVAGSWQAHQLCQEICSGKLPPYATNMENLSAWLSTRGVVEPQPWVELATFLQSGKVTQASVLAVDDSLGVGRYCALWQCRA
;
A
#
# COMPACT_ATOMS: atom_id res chain seq x y z
N MET A 1 19.19 15.75 15.62
CA MET A 1 17.82 15.30 15.30
C MET A 1 17.91 13.84 14.93
N GLY A 2 17.13 12.97 15.56
CA GLY A 2 17.20 11.52 15.27
C GLY A 2 16.72 11.23 13.85
N SER A 3 17.28 10.21 13.22
CA SER A 3 16.89 9.75 11.89
C SER A 3 15.40 9.40 11.87
N VAL A 4 14.64 10.00 10.96
CA VAL A 4 13.21 9.71 10.77
C VAL A 4 13.05 8.82 9.54
N HIS A 5 12.37 7.70 9.70
CA HIS A 5 11.98 6.80 8.61
C HIS A 5 10.47 6.92 8.43
N TYR A 6 10.03 7.15 7.19
CA TYR A 6 8.60 7.19 6.85
C TYR A 6 8.13 5.85 6.27
N LEU A 7 6.99 5.35 6.75
CA LEU A 7 6.27 4.25 6.13
C LEU A 7 4.98 4.80 5.49
N LEU A 8 4.77 4.60 4.20
CA LEU A 8 3.55 4.96 3.52
C LEU A 8 2.81 3.69 3.06
N ILE A 9 1.57 3.53 3.52
CA ILE A 9 0.68 2.45 3.11
C ILE A 9 -0.21 3.00 2.00
N ILE A 10 -0.20 2.34 0.85
CA ILE A 10 -1.02 2.70 -0.33
C ILE A 10 -1.63 1.44 -0.96
N PRO A 11 -2.74 1.53 -1.71
CA PRO A 11 -3.28 0.36 -2.41
C PRO A 11 -2.46 0.04 -3.66
N SER A 12 -2.52 -1.22 -4.10
CA SER A 12 -1.98 -1.70 -5.38
C SER A 12 -3.02 -1.69 -6.50
N SER A 13 -4.22 -1.16 -6.23
CA SER A 13 -5.34 -1.17 -7.18
C SER A 13 -5.03 -0.43 -8.49
N PRO A 14 -5.32 -1.04 -9.66
CA PRO A 14 -5.19 -0.37 -10.96
C PRO A 14 -6.16 0.81 -11.12
N ALA A 15 -7.17 0.93 -10.26
CA ALA A 15 -8.07 2.09 -10.26
C ALA A 15 -7.37 3.41 -9.90
N LEU A 16 -6.16 3.37 -9.34
CA LEU A 16 -5.31 4.55 -9.15
C LEU A 16 -4.65 5.05 -10.44
N ILE A 17 -4.70 4.28 -11.52
CA ILE A 17 -4.18 4.69 -12.82
C ILE A 17 -5.28 5.40 -13.58
N ARG A 18 -5.03 6.66 -13.93
CA ARG A 18 -6.05 7.54 -14.51
C ARG A 18 -6.63 6.97 -15.79
N GLU A 19 -5.80 6.33 -16.60
CA GLU A 19 -6.18 5.71 -17.88
C GLU A 19 -7.05 4.45 -17.69
N LEU A 20 -6.97 3.79 -16.53
CA LEU A 20 -7.73 2.57 -16.23
C LEU A 20 -9.07 2.88 -15.53
N ALA A 21 -9.16 3.99 -14.80
CA ALA A 21 -10.40 4.41 -14.14
C ALA A 21 -10.71 5.92 -14.35
N PRO A 22 -10.81 6.40 -15.61
CA PRO A 22 -10.81 7.83 -15.92
C PRO A 22 -12.00 8.58 -15.32
N ALA A 23 -13.15 7.92 -15.18
CA ALA A 23 -14.37 8.53 -14.65
C ALA A 23 -14.48 8.45 -13.11
N HIS A 24 -13.64 7.67 -12.43
CA HIS A 24 -13.83 7.35 -11.02
C HIS A 24 -13.20 8.40 -10.09
N GLN A 25 -14.02 9.36 -9.63
CA GLN A 25 -13.57 10.49 -8.82
C GLN A 25 -12.89 10.11 -7.49
N PRO A 26 -13.41 9.17 -6.69
CA PRO A 26 -12.76 8.79 -5.43
C PRO A 26 -11.34 8.27 -5.62
N SER A 27 -11.08 7.51 -6.69
CA SER A 27 -9.72 7.04 -6.97
C SER A 27 -8.78 8.13 -7.45
N ARG A 28 -9.28 9.15 -8.17
CA ARG A 28 -8.48 10.33 -8.51
C ARG A 28 -8.08 11.11 -7.25
N GLN A 29 -9.01 11.31 -6.32
CA GLN A 29 -8.73 11.99 -5.06
C GLN A 29 -7.70 11.21 -4.21
N LEU A 30 -7.83 9.88 -4.14
CA LEU A 30 -6.86 9.03 -3.44
C LEU A 30 -5.49 9.07 -4.13
N GLN A 31 -5.45 9.00 -5.47
CA GLN A 31 -4.23 9.11 -6.26
C GLN A 31 -3.51 10.46 -6.03
N GLU A 32 -4.25 11.57 -6.08
CA GLU A 32 -3.75 12.92 -5.81
C GLU A 32 -3.15 12.99 -4.41
N LYS A 33 -3.88 12.50 -3.40
CA LYS A 33 -3.38 12.53 -2.02
C LYS A 33 -2.10 11.72 -1.81
N ILE A 34 -2.00 10.55 -2.44
CA ILE A 34 -0.78 9.72 -2.39
C ILE A 34 0.38 10.45 -3.06
N THR A 35 0.15 11.01 -4.26
CA THR A 35 1.20 11.69 -5.04
C THR A 35 1.70 12.94 -4.31
N GLU A 36 0.80 13.74 -3.74
CA GLU A 36 1.13 14.90 -2.89
C GLU A 36 1.98 14.48 -1.69
N THR A 37 1.57 13.42 -0.98
CA THR A 37 2.31 12.93 0.19
C THR A 37 3.71 12.47 -0.18
N ILE A 38 3.87 11.74 -1.29
CA ILE A 38 5.20 11.31 -1.78
C ILE A 38 6.04 12.53 -2.15
N HIS A 39 5.46 13.52 -2.84
CA HIS A 39 6.16 14.74 -3.23
C HIS A 39 6.64 15.57 -2.02
N GLU A 40 5.77 15.78 -1.02
CA GLU A 40 6.12 16.48 0.22
C GLU A 40 7.28 15.80 0.95
N LEU A 41 7.23 14.47 1.11
CA LEU A 41 8.30 13.72 1.77
C LEU A 41 9.60 13.73 0.97
N CYS A 42 9.55 13.50 -0.33
CA CYS A 42 10.74 13.44 -1.18
C CYS A 42 11.37 14.82 -1.42
N SER A 43 10.59 15.89 -1.46
CA SER A 43 11.15 17.24 -1.64
C SER A 43 11.91 17.74 -0.40
N ALA A 44 11.54 17.27 0.79
CA ALA A 44 12.06 17.81 2.05
C ALA A 44 12.98 16.85 2.84
N TYR A 45 12.70 15.55 2.85
CA TYR A 45 13.27 14.64 3.85
C TYR A 45 13.81 13.31 3.29
N VAL A 46 13.28 12.83 2.17
CA VAL A 46 13.51 11.46 1.69
C VAL A 46 14.47 11.43 0.50
N GLU A 47 15.52 10.64 0.59
CA GLU A 47 16.52 10.42 -0.47
C GLU A 47 16.41 9.04 -1.11
N HIS A 48 15.81 8.08 -0.40
CA HIS A 48 15.68 6.69 -0.82
C HIS A 48 14.25 6.18 -0.69
N ILE A 49 13.79 5.41 -1.67
CA ILE A 49 12.47 4.79 -1.69
C ILE A 49 12.63 3.27 -1.74
N GLU A 50 11.92 2.58 -0.87
CA GLU A 50 11.80 1.13 -0.87
C GLU A 50 10.35 0.75 -1.18
N LEU A 51 10.16 -0.24 -2.05
CA LEU A 51 8.85 -0.81 -2.35
C LEU A 51 8.71 -2.18 -1.70
N VAL A 52 7.61 -2.40 -0.99
CA VAL A 52 7.28 -3.65 -0.31
C VAL A 52 5.93 -4.16 -0.79
N PHE A 53 5.93 -5.31 -1.47
CA PHE A 53 4.71 -5.98 -1.92
C PHE A 53 4.99 -7.47 -2.27
N PRO A 54 4.06 -8.39 -2.01
CA PRO A 54 4.18 -9.78 -2.44
C PRO A 54 4.25 -9.89 -3.97
N LYS A 55 5.14 -10.75 -4.50
CA LYS A 55 5.25 -10.97 -5.95
C LYS A 55 4.35 -12.11 -6.40
N ASN A 56 3.11 -11.80 -6.68
CA ASN A 56 2.15 -12.78 -7.17
C ASN A 56 2.21 -12.96 -8.69
N ASN A 57 2.09 -14.21 -9.15
CA ASN A 57 2.09 -14.54 -10.57
C ASN A 57 0.88 -13.95 -11.32
N SER A 58 -0.25 -13.73 -10.63
CA SER A 58 -1.44 -13.07 -11.20
C SER A 58 -1.19 -11.61 -11.58
N ASP A 59 -0.23 -10.96 -10.92
CA ASP A 59 0.11 -9.56 -11.15
C ASP A 59 1.30 -9.38 -12.11
N TYR A 60 1.93 -10.49 -12.52
CA TYR A 60 3.13 -10.47 -13.34
C TYR A 60 2.82 -10.29 -14.82
N THR A 61 3.60 -9.44 -15.47
CA THR A 61 3.63 -9.26 -16.92
C THR A 61 5.06 -9.29 -17.44
N LYS A 62 5.23 -9.73 -18.70
CA LYS A 62 6.51 -9.61 -19.42
C LYS A 62 6.74 -8.22 -20.02
N LEU A 63 5.76 -7.33 -19.91
CA LEU A 63 5.76 -5.99 -20.50
C LEU A 63 6.35 -4.98 -19.51
N THR A 64 7.67 -4.88 -19.48
CA THR A 64 8.38 -4.03 -18.52
C THR A 64 7.92 -2.58 -18.56
N GLY A 65 7.57 -2.06 -17.38
CA GLY A 65 7.14 -0.69 -17.18
C GLY A 65 5.80 -0.33 -17.83
N SER A 66 5.06 -1.28 -18.41
CA SER A 66 3.86 -0.98 -19.19
C SER A 66 2.58 -1.46 -18.53
N PHE A 67 1.54 -0.62 -18.55
CA PHE A 67 0.18 -1.02 -18.17
C PHE A 67 -0.63 -1.67 -19.30
N GLN A 68 0.01 -2.03 -20.42
CA GLN A 68 -0.67 -2.63 -21.57
C GLN A 68 -1.46 -3.90 -21.21
N ALA A 69 -0.97 -4.73 -20.28
CA ALA A 69 -1.67 -5.95 -19.84
C ALA A 69 -3.03 -5.66 -19.16
N TRP A 70 -3.23 -4.43 -18.68
CA TRP A 70 -4.48 -3.98 -18.04
C TRP A 70 -5.28 -3.00 -18.90
N GLY A 71 -4.85 -2.73 -20.14
CA GLY A 71 -5.58 -1.90 -21.11
C GLY A 71 -5.09 -0.45 -21.26
N ALA A 72 -4.04 -0.04 -20.54
CA ALA A 72 -3.46 1.30 -20.65
C ALA A 72 -2.09 1.27 -21.34
N SER A 73 -2.08 0.98 -22.64
CA SER A 73 -0.85 0.84 -23.44
C SER A 73 -0.01 2.12 -23.56
N SER A 74 -0.62 3.29 -23.41
CA SER A 74 0.06 4.59 -23.44
C SER A 74 0.81 4.92 -22.14
N VAL A 75 0.61 4.16 -21.07
CA VAL A 75 1.23 4.42 -19.77
C VAL A 75 2.50 3.59 -19.62
N ASN A 76 3.63 4.28 -19.48
CA ASN A 76 4.93 3.67 -19.25
C ASN A 76 5.63 4.30 -18.03
N VAL A 77 6.10 3.46 -17.12
CA VAL A 77 6.77 3.83 -15.86
C VAL A 77 8.22 3.32 -15.79
N ALA A 78 8.85 3.15 -16.97
CA ALA A 78 10.23 2.76 -17.23
C ALA A 78 10.67 1.34 -16.79
N ALA A 79 10.19 0.84 -15.65
CA ALA A 79 10.64 -0.42 -15.08
C ALA A 79 9.51 -1.13 -14.31
N GLY A 80 9.81 -2.34 -13.84
CA GLY A 80 8.89 -3.18 -13.09
C GLY A 80 8.06 -4.11 -13.97
N ASN A 81 7.64 -5.23 -13.39
CA ASN A 81 6.90 -6.28 -14.10
C ASN A 81 5.71 -6.82 -13.28
N TYR A 82 5.47 -6.28 -12.10
CA TYR A 82 4.35 -6.66 -11.23
C TYR A 82 3.42 -5.46 -11.09
N LEU A 83 2.10 -5.68 -11.14
CA LEU A 83 1.11 -4.61 -11.03
C LEU A 83 1.34 -3.67 -9.83
N PRO A 84 1.59 -4.15 -8.60
CA PRO A 84 1.90 -3.28 -7.47
C PRO A 84 3.10 -2.36 -7.76
N GLU A 85 4.20 -2.91 -8.30
CA GLU A 85 5.39 -2.11 -8.66
C GLU A 85 5.06 -1.02 -9.68
N LEU A 86 4.30 -1.37 -10.72
CA LEU A 86 3.91 -0.43 -11.76
C LEU A 86 3.05 0.70 -11.19
N VAL A 87 2.11 0.37 -10.30
CA VAL A 87 1.26 1.34 -9.60
C VAL A 87 2.10 2.27 -8.73
N ALA A 88 3.02 1.74 -7.92
CA ALA A 88 3.91 2.58 -7.12
C ALA A 88 4.77 3.51 -7.99
N ARG A 89 5.38 3.00 -9.06
CA ARG A 89 6.20 3.83 -9.97
C ARG A 89 5.39 4.93 -10.66
N TYR A 90 4.13 4.65 -11.00
CA TYR A 90 3.22 5.65 -11.54
C TYR A 90 2.93 6.76 -10.52
N LEU A 91 2.62 6.40 -9.28
CA LEU A 91 2.32 7.33 -8.18
C LEU A 91 3.53 8.15 -7.71
N ILE A 92 4.72 7.54 -7.71
CA ILE A 92 5.98 8.22 -7.41
C ILE A 92 6.32 9.27 -8.47
N GLY A 93 5.94 8.99 -9.72
CA GLY A 93 6.21 9.87 -10.86
C GLY A 93 7.68 9.91 -11.28
N VAL A 94 7.92 10.36 -12.51
CA VAL A 94 9.25 10.37 -13.14
C VAL A 94 10.30 11.14 -12.33
N THR A 95 9.88 12.14 -11.56
CA THR A 95 10.76 12.98 -10.74
C THR A 95 11.53 12.18 -9.69
N TYR A 96 10.90 11.17 -9.06
CA TYR A 96 11.49 10.47 -7.91
C TYR A 96 11.76 8.99 -8.17
N GLN A 97 11.43 8.44 -9.34
CA GLN A 97 11.68 7.03 -9.66
C GLN A 97 13.15 6.61 -9.50
N HIS A 98 14.10 7.52 -9.75
CA HIS A 98 15.54 7.26 -9.58
C HIS A 98 15.94 7.00 -8.11
N ARG A 99 15.07 7.32 -7.14
CA ARG A 99 15.30 7.08 -5.71
C ARG A 99 14.85 5.70 -5.26
N ILE A 100 14.13 4.96 -6.11
CA ILE A 100 13.73 3.58 -5.82
C ILE A 100 14.98 2.70 -5.82
N CYS A 101 15.46 2.34 -4.63
CA CYS A 101 16.69 1.57 -4.45
C CYS A 101 16.43 0.09 -4.15
N THR A 102 15.26 -0.23 -3.59
CA THR A 102 14.90 -1.59 -3.17
C THR A 102 13.46 -1.93 -3.57
N VAL A 103 13.27 -3.15 -4.08
CA VAL A 103 11.96 -3.76 -4.31
C VAL A 103 11.96 -5.15 -3.68
N THR A 104 11.20 -5.33 -2.61
CA THR A 104 11.19 -6.55 -1.78
C THR A 104 9.77 -7.06 -1.53
N GLU A 105 9.64 -8.31 -1.13
CA GLU A 105 8.35 -8.95 -0.83
C GLU A 105 7.89 -8.73 0.61
N HIS A 106 8.83 -8.48 1.51
CA HIS A 106 8.58 -8.45 2.95
C HIS A 106 9.12 -7.17 3.60
N LEU A 107 8.36 -6.64 4.54
CA LEU A 107 8.78 -5.56 5.41
C LEU A 107 9.84 -6.07 6.40
N SER A 108 11.10 -5.73 6.15
CA SER A 108 12.21 -6.19 7.00
C SER A 108 12.29 -5.43 8.32
N TYR A 109 11.77 -6.02 9.40
CA TYR A 109 11.76 -5.42 10.74
C TYR A 109 13.16 -5.15 11.32
N GLU A 110 14.15 -6.00 11.01
CA GLU A 110 15.52 -5.92 11.55
C GLU A 110 16.38 -4.85 10.88
N SER A 111 16.12 -4.57 9.60
CA SER A 111 16.84 -3.52 8.88
C SER A 111 16.09 -2.19 8.87
N TYR A 112 14.79 -2.18 9.18
CA TYR A 112 13.99 -0.97 9.26
C TYR A 112 14.58 0.01 10.28
N GLY A 113 14.82 1.25 9.84
CA GLY A 113 15.40 2.30 10.67
C GLY A 113 16.93 2.43 10.62
N LYS A 114 17.66 1.48 10.00
CA LYS A 114 19.13 1.56 9.92
C LYS A 114 19.62 2.64 8.95
N ALA A 115 18.89 2.87 7.88
CA ALA A 115 19.17 3.91 6.90
C ALA A 115 18.38 5.19 7.22
N GLN A 116 18.99 6.35 6.93
CA GLN A 116 18.35 7.65 7.12
C GLN A 116 17.61 8.07 5.84
N ASN A 117 16.62 8.96 5.97
CA ASN A 117 15.95 9.59 4.83
C ASN A 117 15.27 8.58 3.89
N VAL A 118 14.73 7.49 4.45
CA VAL A 118 14.05 6.44 3.70
C VAL A 118 12.54 6.60 3.78
N LEU A 119 11.88 6.43 2.64
CA LEU A 119 10.45 6.18 2.52
C LEU A 119 10.24 4.72 2.11
N THR A 120 9.67 3.92 3.00
CA THR A 120 9.20 2.58 2.65
C THR A 120 7.73 2.67 2.27
N ILE A 121 7.40 2.28 1.04
CA ILE A 121 6.03 2.22 0.54
C ILE A 121 5.57 0.76 0.57
N VAL A 122 4.58 0.49 1.40
CA VAL A 122 3.93 -0.83 1.52
C VAL A 122 2.64 -0.81 0.71
N LEU A 123 2.53 -1.73 -0.25
CA LEU A 123 1.37 -1.78 -1.14
C LEU A 123 0.43 -2.85 -0.60
N ALA A 124 -0.75 -2.42 -0.16
CA ALA A 124 -1.72 -3.26 0.51
C ALA A 124 -3.14 -2.83 0.18
N ASP A 125 -3.88 -3.71 -0.48
CA ASP A 125 -5.33 -3.59 -0.63
C ASP A 125 -6.02 -4.28 0.57
N GLY A 126 -7.13 -3.70 1.02
CA GLY A 126 -8.00 -4.29 2.04
C GLY A 126 -8.92 -5.35 1.47
N SER A 127 -10.07 -5.56 2.12
CA SER A 127 -11.06 -6.52 1.61
C SER A 127 -11.60 -6.06 0.25
N ALA A 128 -11.61 -6.98 -0.72
CA ALA A 128 -12.18 -6.81 -2.05
C ALA A 128 -13.63 -7.34 -2.14
N GLY A 129 -14.34 -7.38 -1.02
CA GLY A 129 -15.70 -7.90 -0.90
C GLY A 129 -16.66 -7.06 -0.06
N LEU A 130 -16.52 -5.72 -0.09
CA LEU A 130 -17.31 -4.82 0.76
C LEU A 130 -18.75 -4.60 0.31
N ASN A 131 -19.06 -4.92 -0.96
CA ASN A 131 -20.40 -4.79 -1.52
C ASN A 131 -20.59 -5.76 -2.70
N ALA A 132 -21.82 -5.83 -3.23
CA ALA A 132 -22.18 -6.73 -4.33
C ALA A 132 -21.46 -6.42 -5.66
N GLN A 133 -20.90 -5.22 -5.80
CA GLN A 133 -20.19 -4.73 -6.98
C GLN A 133 -18.68 -4.94 -6.86
N ALA A 134 -18.21 -5.41 -5.70
CA ALA A 134 -16.81 -5.67 -5.45
C ALA A 134 -16.29 -6.87 -6.26
N PRO A 135 -14.98 -6.99 -6.52
CA PRO A 135 -14.41 -8.11 -7.27
C PRO A 135 -14.75 -9.50 -6.71
N LEU A 136 -14.85 -9.63 -5.37
CA LEU A 136 -15.23 -10.87 -4.70
C LEU A 136 -16.73 -10.94 -4.33
N SER A 137 -17.52 -9.97 -4.80
CA SER A 137 -18.90 -9.74 -4.34
C SER A 137 -18.98 -9.55 -2.82
N ASP A 138 -20.18 -9.60 -2.24
CA ASP A 138 -20.36 -9.44 -0.80
C ASP A 138 -19.75 -10.63 -0.03
N VAL A 139 -18.63 -10.39 0.66
CA VAL A 139 -17.95 -11.39 1.48
C VAL A 139 -18.31 -11.18 2.94
N ALA A 140 -18.86 -12.22 3.58
CA ALA A 140 -19.18 -12.19 4.99
C ALA A 140 -17.94 -11.81 5.82
N GLY A 141 -18.08 -10.74 6.61
CA GLY A 141 -16.99 -10.28 7.47
C GLY A 141 -16.07 -9.23 6.84
N SER A 142 -16.30 -8.83 5.59
CA SER A 142 -15.45 -7.87 4.85
C SER A 142 -15.32 -6.51 5.55
N TRP A 143 -16.42 -6.00 6.12
CA TRP A 143 -16.42 -4.75 6.87
C TRP A 143 -15.61 -4.83 8.18
N GLN A 144 -15.59 -5.99 8.85
CA GLN A 144 -14.68 -6.18 10.01
C GLN A 144 -13.22 -6.15 9.57
N ALA A 145 -12.87 -6.79 8.45
CA ALA A 145 -11.51 -6.71 7.93
C ALA A 145 -11.14 -5.29 7.50
N HIS A 146 -12.07 -4.57 6.87
CA HIS A 146 -11.91 -3.18 6.50
C HIS A 146 -11.66 -2.27 7.71
N GLN A 147 -12.42 -2.46 8.80
CA GLN A 147 -12.20 -1.74 10.05
C GLN A 147 -10.82 -2.05 10.65
N LEU A 148 -10.41 -3.31 10.71
CA LEU A 148 -9.10 -3.69 11.22
C LEU A 148 -7.96 -3.05 10.40
N CYS A 149 -8.10 -3.02 9.07
CA CYS A 149 -7.14 -2.35 8.20
C CYS A 149 -7.05 -0.84 8.51
N GLN A 150 -8.18 -0.16 8.72
CA GLN A 150 -8.18 1.26 9.13
C GLN A 150 -7.55 1.47 10.50
N GLU A 151 -7.82 0.58 11.46
CA GLU A 151 -7.21 0.63 12.80
C GLU A 151 -5.69 0.48 12.70
N ILE A 152 -5.20 -0.51 11.95
CA ILE A 152 -3.78 -0.69 11.65
C ILE A 152 -3.23 0.59 11.03
N CYS A 153 -3.81 1.10 9.94
CA CYS A 153 -3.39 2.36 9.29
C CYS A 153 -3.32 3.55 10.27
N SER A 154 -4.20 3.62 11.27
CA SER A 154 -4.19 4.65 12.31
C SER A 154 -3.14 4.45 13.41
N GLY A 155 -2.31 3.42 13.29
CA GLY A 155 -1.29 3.05 14.27
C GLY A 155 -1.83 2.27 15.47
N LYS A 156 -3.01 1.65 15.34
CA LYS A 156 -3.68 0.94 16.42
C LYS A 156 -3.80 -0.54 16.06
N LEU A 157 -3.40 -1.40 16.99
CA LEU A 157 -3.68 -2.83 16.88
C LEU A 157 -4.63 -3.22 18.02
N PRO A 158 -5.90 -3.54 17.73
CA PRO A 158 -6.88 -3.83 18.77
C PRO A 158 -6.57 -5.16 19.48
N PRO A 159 -6.96 -5.33 20.76
CA PRO A 159 -6.64 -6.53 21.54
C PRO A 159 -7.14 -7.85 20.92
N TYR A 160 -8.23 -7.83 20.16
CA TYR A 160 -8.72 -9.03 19.48
C TYR A 160 -7.80 -9.46 18.34
N ALA A 161 -7.12 -8.52 17.68
CA ALA A 161 -6.18 -8.83 16.60
C ALA A 161 -4.84 -9.34 17.16
N THR A 162 -4.40 -8.86 18.32
CA THR A 162 -3.19 -9.37 18.98
C THR A 162 -3.35 -10.80 19.50
N ASN A 163 -4.57 -11.19 19.86
CA ASN A 163 -4.88 -12.52 20.38
C ASN A 163 -5.33 -13.51 19.29
N MET A 164 -5.30 -13.08 18.02
CA MET A 164 -5.75 -13.88 16.91
C MET A 164 -4.66 -14.86 16.49
N GLU A 165 -4.90 -16.16 16.66
CA GLU A 165 -3.91 -17.21 16.33
C GLU A 165 -3.44 -17.16 14.87
N ASN A 166 -4.33 -16.75 13.95
CA ASN A 166 -4.00 -16.65 12.53
C ASN A 166 -4.70 -15.45 11.86
N LEU A 167 -4.07 -14.28 11.98
CA LEU A 167 -4.54 -13.04 11.34
C LEU A 167 -4.61 -13.17 9.82
N SER A 168 -3.63 -13.85 9.20
CA SER A 168 -3.58 -14.03 7.74
C SER A 168 -4.81 -14.76 7.22
N ALA A 169 -5.15 -15.92 7.82
CA ALA A 169 -6.33 -16.69 7.45
C ALA A 169 -7.62 -15.91 7.73
N TRP A 170 -7.69 -15.21 8.88
CA TRP A 170 -8.85 -14.41 9.23
C TRP A 170 -9.15 -13.30 8.21
N LEU A 171 -8.11 -12.58 7.74
CA LEU A 171 -8.22 -11.57 6.69
C LEU A 171 -8.60 -12.19 5.34
N SER A 172 -7.98 -13.31 4.98
CA SER A 172 -8.25 -14.04 3.73
C SER A 172 -9.73 -14.45 3.63
N THR A 173 -10.28 -15.04 4.69
CA THR A 173 -11.70 -15.45 4.74
C THR A 173 -12.68 -14.27 4.66
N ARG A 174 -12.19 -13.04 4.84
CA ARG A 174 -12.96 -11.80 4.80
C ARG A 174 -12.67 -10.98 3.54
N GLY A 175 -12.08 -11.61 2.53
CA GLY A 175 -11.92 -11.03 1.20
C GLY A 175 -10.69 -10.17 1.01
N VAL A 176 -9.73 -10.18 1.96
CA VAL A 176 -8.40 -9.60 1.69
C VAL A 176 -7.62 -10.60 0.86
N VAL A 177 -7.37 -10.28 -0.41
CA VAL A 177 -6.68 -11.18 -1.34
C VAL A 177 -5.22 -11.41 -0.91
N GLU A 178 -4.56 -10.33 -0.52
CA GLU A 178 -3.16 -10.34 -0.07
C GLU A 178 -3.08 -9.96 1.41
N PRO A 179 -3.25 -10.92 2.33
CA PRO A 179 -3.26 -10.64 3.76
C PRO A 179 -1.87 -10.32 4.34
N GLN A 180 -0.80 -10.77 3.67
CA GLN A 180 0.55 -10.76 4.22
C GLN A 180 1.07 -9.34 4.57
N PRO A 181 0.91 -8.31 3.72
CA PRO A 181 1.28 -6.94 4.10
C PRO A 181 0.60 -6.45 5.39
N TRP A 182 -0.66 -6.81 5.62
CA TRP A 182 -1.39 -6.43 6.83
C TRP A 182 -0.86 -7.14 8.08
N VAL A 183 -0.47 -8.41 7.95
CA VAL A 183 0.19 -9.16 9.03
C VAL A 183 1.52 -8.50 9.39
N GLU A 184 2.33 -8.16 8.39
CA GLU A 184 3.62 -7.52 8.59
C GLU A 184 3.48 -6.12 9.22
N LEU A 185 2.51 -5.33 8.77
CA LEU A 185 2.18 -4.03 9.37
C LEU A 185 1.72 -4.18 10.83
N ALA A 186 0.90 -5.19 11.15
CA ALA A 186 0.47 -5.47 12.52
C ALA A 186 1.67 -5.86 13.42
N THR A 187 2.55 -6.75 12.95
CA THR A 187 3.79 -7.10 13.65
C THR A 187 4.70 -5.88 13.82
N PHE A 188 4.80 -5.03 12.80
CA PHE A 188 5.59 -3.82 12.86
C PHE A 188 5.05 -2.83 13.90
N LEU A 189 3.73 -2.68 14.02
CA LEU A 189 3.10 -1.88 15.09
C LEU A 189 3.46 -2.42 16.48
N GLN A 190 3.42 -3.73 16.68
CA GLN A 190 3.76 -4.36 17.97
C GLN A 190 5.21 -4.13 18.40
N SER A 191 6.12 -3.87 17.45
CA SER A 191 7.53 -3.56 17.76
C SER A 191 7.71 -2.23 18.53
N GLY A 192 6.68 -1.37 18.55
CA GLY A 192 6.75 -0.05 19.16
C GLY A 192 7.69 0.92 18.42
N LYS A 193 8.05 0.64 17.16
CA LYS A 193 8.85 1.54 16.31
C LYS A 193 8.04 2.72 15.75
N VAL A 194 6.72 2.57 15.62
CA VAL A 194 5.84 3.63 15.12
C VAL A 194 5.66 4.71 16.18
N THR A 195 6.13 5.92 15.89
CA THR A 195 6.04 7.07 16.81
C THR A 195 4.84 7.96 16.51
N GLN A 196 4.44 8.02 15.24
CA GLN A 196 3.25 8.74 14.78
C GLN A 196 2.62 7.96 13.63
N ALA A 197 1.29 7.92 13.58
CA ALA A 197 0.53 7.34 12.49
C ALA A 197 -0.63 8.26 12.14
N SER A 198 -0.95 8.37 10.84
CA SER A 198 -2.05 9.19 10.37
C SER A 198 -2.68 8.56 9.14
N VAL A 199 -4.01 8.40 9.16
CA VAL A 199 -4.79 8.05 7.98
C VAL A 199 -5.04 9.34 7.20
N LEU A 200 -4.56 9.38 5.96
CA LEU A 200 -4.63 10.56 5.10
C LEU A 200 -5.85 10.52 4.18
N ALA A 201 -6.22 9.33 3.70
CA ALA A 201 -7.41 9.09 2.90
C ALA A 201 -7.83 7.62 2.97
N VAL A 202 -9.13 7.36 2.76
CA VAL A 202 -9.73 6.03 2.64
C VAL A 202 -10.72 6.07 1.48
N ASP A 203 -10.76 5.01 0.67
CA ASP A 203 -11.70 4.86 -0.44
C ASP A 203 -12.19 3.41 -0.52
N ASP A 204 -13.49 3.19 -0.30
CA ASP A 204 -14.17 1.89 -0.39
C ASP A 204 -15.23 1.84 -1.51
N SER A 205 -15.30 2.89 -2.34
CA SER A 205 -16.40 3.09 -3.30
C SER A 205 -16.49 2.02 -4.40
N LEU A 206 -15.39 1.33 -4.72
CA LEU A 206 -15.37 0.18 -5.65
C LEU A 206 -15.57 -1.16 -4.96
N GLY A 207 -15.97 -1.18 -3.69
CA GLY A 207 -16.11 -2.41 -2.91
C GLY A 207 -14.79 -3.01 -2.45
N VAL A 208 -13.67 -2.30 -2.66
CA VAL A 208 -12.33 -2.66 -2.20
C VAL A 208 -11.85 -1.63 -1.20
N GLY A 209 -11.45 -2.06 0.00
CA GLY A 209 -10.86 -1.19 1.00
C GLY A 209 -9.50 -0.67 0.53
N ARG A 210 -9.37 0.65 0.33
CA ARG A 210 -8.11 1.28 -0.11
C ARG A 210 -7.75 2.43 0.82
N TYR A 211 -6.47 2.56 1.12
CA TYR A 211 -6.00 3.43 2.20
C TYR A 211 -4.76 4.20 1.76
N CYS A 212 -4.66 5.46 2.18
CA CYS A 212 -3.41 6.20 2.20
C CYS A 212 -3.11 6.53 3.66
N ALA A 213 -2.06 5.95 4.23
CA ALA A 213 -1.68 6.18 5.60
C ALA A 213 -0.17 6.37 5.74
N LEU A 214 0.23 7.35 6.54
CA LEU A 214 1.62 7.72 6.75
C LEU A 214 2.00 7.47 8.20
N TRP A 215 3.07 6.71 8.41
CA TRP A 215 3.70 6.51 9.70
C TRP A 215 5.07 7.17 9.73
N GLN A 216 5.39 7.76 10.88
CA GLN A 216 6.76 8.09 11.25
C GLN A 216 7.26 7.00 12.18
N CYS A 217 8.49 6.57 11.94
CA CYS A 217 9.11 5.49 12.68
C CYS A 217 10.46 5.96 13.21
N ARG A 218 10.78 5.52 14.43
CA ARG A 218 12.14 5.65 14.96
C ARG A 218 13.06 4.64 14.28
N ALA A 219 14.32 5.05 14.12
CA ALA A 219 15.42 4.14 13.81
C ALA A 219 15.56 3.04 14.86
#